data_AF-A0A2V8LCD4-F1
#
_entry.id   AF-A0A2V8LCD4-F1
#
_cell.length_a   1.000
_cell.length_b   1.000
_cell.length_c   1.000
_cell.angle_alpha   90.00
_cell.angle_beta   90.00
_cell.angle_gamma   90.00
#
_symmetry.space_group_name_H-M   'P 1'
#
loop_
_entity.id
_entity.type
_entity.pdbx_description
1 polymer ?
#
loop_
_entity_poly.entity_id
_entity_poly.type
_entity_poly.pdbx_seq_one_letter_code
_entity_poly.pdbx_strand_id
1 'polypeptide(L)'
;MVLTNTMLTFWIIAALMILLALWFILPALLQKSTENEEVELREANVLVYRDQNRELDADLKNGLIGEEQYQQEKAELERRLLEDVAASPDASSSGAKRGNAFAYSVALVVPLGAIVFYLIVGNPHGLNPATAPATTAASAADQPGQMSQGSMSPQQIAANIDKLADRLKQNPNDAQGWTMLARSYMMQERFSDAASAYEKLTTLNANDADAWADYAEALALANGQNLAGKPSEAINRALQINPKHQKALDLSGSAAYQAGDYKKAIEQWQTLLKLLPPGSDELKTVTDQISRTKALAASKGSR
;
A
#
# COMPACT_ATOMS: atom_id res chain seq x y z
N MET A 1 -18.15 18.44 20.04
CA MET A 1 -16.95 19.28 20.19
C MET A 1 -15.63 18.49 20.15
N VAL A 2 -15.65 17.14 20.22
CA VAL A 2 -14.42 16.30 20.21
C VAL A 2 -13.85 16.07 18.80
N LEU A 3 -14.68 16.12 17.73
CA LEU A 3 -14.24 15.86 16.34
C LEU A 3 -13.30 16.94 15.76
N THR A 4 -13.36 18.18 16.25
CA THR A 4 -12.42 19.23 15.82
C THR A 4 -11.02 18.97 16.38
N ASN A 5 -10.90 18.33 17.55
CA ASN A 5 -9.61 18.06 18.18
C ASN A 5 -8.79 17.01 17.43
N THR A 6 -9.39 15.93 16.92
CA THR A 6 -8.65 14.86 16.22
C THR A 6 -8.15 15.31 14.85
N MET A 7 -8.98 16.06 14.11
CA MET A 7 -8.57 16.71 12.86
C MET A 7 -7.46 17.73 13.13
N LEU A 8 -7.61 18.58 14.14
CA LEU A 8 -6.60 19.55 14.53
C LEU A 8 -5.28 18.86 14.91
N THR A 9 -5.31 17.75 15.66
CA THR A 9 -4.10 16.99 16.01
C THR A 9 -3.40 16.40 14.79
N PHE A 10 -4.13 15.89 13.80
CA PHE A 10 -3.51 15.41 12.56
C PHE A 10 -2.80 16.55 11.81
N TRP A 11 -3.47 17.69 11.65
CA TRP A 11 -2.89 18.88 11.01
C TRP A 11 -1.70 19.43 11.79
N ILE A 12 -1.73 19.38 13.13
CA ILE A 12 -0.60 19.75 13.98
C ILE A 12 0.57 18.81 13.75
N ILE A 13 0.35 17.48 13.74
CA ILE A 13 1.42 16.50 13.52
C ILE A 13 2.00 16.64 12.11
N ALA A 14 1.16 16.80 11.09
CA ALA A 14 1.59 17.02 9.71
C ALA A 14 2.40 18.32 9.57
N ALA A 15 1.93 19.42 10.16
CA ALA A 15 2.66 20.69 10.20
C ALA A 15 3.99 20.56 10.94
N LEU A 16 4.03 19.80 12.03
CA LEU A 16 5.24 19.59 12.84
C LEU A 16 6.28 18.74 12.09
N MET A 17 5.84 17.72 11.35
CA MET A 17 6.70 16.93 10.46
C MET A 17 7.25 17.75 9.29
N ILE A 18 6.44 18.63 8.69
CA ILE A 18 6.87 19.56 7.65
C ILE A 18 7.88 20.56 8.23
N LEU A 19 7.62 21.12 9.41
CA LEU A 19 8.55 22.02 10.09
C LEU A 19 9.87 21.33 10.45
N LEU A 20 9.83 20.06 10.84
CA LEU A 20 11.02 19.27 11.15
C LEU A 20 11.84 18.96 9.88
N ALA A 21 11.17 18.61 8.78
CA ALA A 21 11.83 18.45 7.48
C ALA A 21 12.43 19.77 6.98
N LEU A 22 11.69 20.87 7.11
CA LEU A 22 12.18 22.21 6.78
C LEU A 22 13.34 22.62 7.71
N TRP A 23 13.33 22.27 8.99
CA TRP A 23 14.46 22.53 9.89
C TRP A 23 15.71 21.75 9.46
N PHE A 24 15.60 20.58 8.84
CA PHE A 24 16.78 19.90 8.32
C PHE A 24 17.27 20.49 6.98
N ILE A 25 16.32 20.90 6.13
CA ILE A 25 16.61 21.36 4.76
C ILE A 25 16.99 22.84 4.72
N LEU A 26 16.30 23.72 5.45
CA LEU A 26 16.55 25.16 5.44
C LEU A 26 17.98 25.50 5.82
N PRO A 27 18.60 24.97 6.88
CA PRO A 27 19.98 25.29 7.24
C PRO A 27 20.97 24.85 6.17
N ALA A 28 20.77 23.67 5.56
CA ALA A 28 21.62 23.19 4.47
C ALA A 28 21.48 24.03 3.20
N LEU A 29 20.33 24.68 3.00
CA LEU A 29 20.00 25.45 1.81
C LEU A 29 20.17 26.97 2.02
N LEU A 30 20.18 27.43 3.27
CA LEU A 30 20.51 28.78 3.74
C LEU A 30 21.97 28.90 4.18
N GLN A 31 22.69 27.78 4.30
CA GLN A 31 24.14 27.77 4.12
C GLN A 31 24.39 28.24 2.69
N LYS A 32 24.34 29.57 2.53
CA LYS A 32 25.10 30.29 1.52
C LYS A 32 26.46 29.59 1.54
N SER A 33 26.91 29.11 0.39
CA SER A 33 28.31 28.81 0.12
C SER A 33 29.06 30.14 0.25
N THR A 34 29.12 30.62 1.49
CA THR A 34 29.70 31.87 1.91
C THR A 34 31.16 31.62 1.92
N GLU A 35 31.90 32.45 1.17
CA GLU A 35 32.88 33.39 1.74
C GLU A 35 34.00 32.78 2.59
N ASN A 36 33.69 31.93 3.58
CA ASN A 36 34.64 31.12 4.32
C ASN A 36 35.44 30.15 3.44
N GLU A 37 34.84 29.48 2.45
CA GLU A 37 35.60 28.54 1.61
C GLU A 37 36.61 29.28 0.70
N GLU A 38 36.23 30.46 0.18
CA GLU A 38 37.13 31.33 -0.60
C GLU A 38 38.17 32.05 0.27
N VAL A 39 37.82 32.49 1.49
CA VAL A 39 38.76 33.13 2.43
C VAL A 39 39.75 32.12 2.99
N GLU A 40 39.32 30.89 3.30
CA GLU A 40 40.17 29.81 3.82
C GLU A 40 41.13 29.28 2.75
N LEU A 41 40.69 29.20 1.48
CA LEU A 41 41.58 28.91 0.33
C LEU A 41 42.60 30.05 0.07
N ARG A 42 42.18 31.32 0.19
CA ARG A 42 43.09 32.48 0.05
C ARG A 42 44.12 32.54 1.16
N GLU A 43 43.73 32.30 2.42
CA GLU A 43 44.66 32.23 3.55
C GLU A 43 45.63 31.05 3.40
N ALA A 44 45.15 29.88 2.97
CA ALA A 44 46.00 28.71 2.72
C ALA A 44 47.04 28.99 1.62
N ASN A 45 46.65 29.59 0.49
CA ASN A 45 47.55 29.91 -0.61
C ASN A 45 48.63 30.95 -0.20
N VAL A 46 48.25 31.96 0.59
CA VAL A 46 49.20 32.95 1.12
C VAL A 46 50.19 32.31 2.10
N LEU A 47 49.77 31.33 2.90
CA LEU A 47 50.68 30.61 3.80
C LEU A 47 51.71 29.77 3.02
N VAL A 48 51.29 29.07 1.97
CA VAL A 48 52.20 28.28 1.10
C VAL A 48 53.24 29.18 0.44
N TYR A 49 52.84 30.35 -0.07
CA TYR A 49 53.76 31.33 -0.65
C TYR A 49 54.84 31.77 0.34
N ARG A 50 54.45 32.06 1.59
CA ARG A 50 55.39 32.52 2.63
C ARG A 50 56.41 31.45 2.98
N ASP A 51 56.03 30.17 2.92
CA ASP A 51 56.94 29.06 3.18
C ASP A 51 57.95 28.90 2.04
N GLN A 52 57.47 28.92 0.79
CA GLN A 52 58.32 28.83 -0.41
C GLN A 52 59.32 29.99 -0.50
N ASN A 53 58.93 31.22 -0.14
CA ASN A 53 59.88 32.33 -0.14
C ASN A 53 60.95 32.17 0.95
N ARG A 54 60.64 31.56 2.11
CA ARG A 54 61.64 31.30 3.16
C ARG A 54 62.63 30.21 2.77
N GLU A 55 62.16 29.19 2.06
CA GLU A 55 63.01 28.15 1.49
C GLU A 55 63.98 28.76 0.46
N LEU A 56 63.45 29.59 -0.45
CA LEU A 56 64.25 30.29 -1.45
C LEU A 56 65.32 31.21 -0.82
N ASP A 57 64.97 31.93 0.25
CA ASP A 57 65.91 32.76 1.03
C ASP A 57 66.99 31.90 1.72
N ALA A 58 66.63 30.72 2.21
CA ALA A 58 67.57 29.79 2.85
C ALA A 58 68.54 29.20 1.83
N ASP A 59 68.07 28.86 0.62
CA ASP A 59 68.88 28.29 -0.44
C ASP A 59 69.90 29.28 -0.99
N LEU A 60 69.51 30.55 -1.15
CA LEU A 60 70.46 31.62 -1.50
C LEU A 60 71.53 31.77 -0.41
N LYS A 61 71.12 31.78 0.86
CA LYS A 61 72.04 31.91 1.99
C LYS A 61 73.00 30.73 2.12
N ASN A 62 72.53 29.53 1.80
CA ASN A 62 73.33 28.31 1.81
C ASN A 62 74.17 28.14 0.53
N GLY A 63 74.05 29.07 -0.42
CA GLY A 63 74.79 29.06 -1.69
C GLY A 63 74.36 27.95 -2.65
N LEU A 64 73.15 27.39 -2.46
CA LEU A 64 72.57 26.35 -3.32
C LEU A 64 72.08 26.93 -4.65
N ILE A 65 71.64 28.19 -4.63
CA ILE A 65 71.22 28.95 -5.81
C ILE A 65 72.00 30.27 -5.91
N GLY A 66 72.20 30.76 -7.13
CA GLY A 66 72.84 32.06 -7.39
C GLY A 66 71.85 33.23 -7.27
N GLU A 67 72.37 34.45 -7.06
CA GLU A 67 71.55 35.66 -6.90
C GLU A 67 70.63 35.91 -8.11
N GLU A 68 71.12 35.69 -9.33
CA GLU A 68 70.32 35.89 -10.54
C GLU A 68 69.13 34.91 -10.61
N GLN A 69 69.35 33.67 -10.18
CA GLN A 69 68.32 32.64 -10.16
C GLN A 69 67.29 32.90 -9.05
N TYR A 70 67.75 33.33 -7.87
CA TYR A 70 66.87 33.78 -6.78
C TYR A 70 65.90 34.88 -7.24
N GLN A 71 66.41 35.91 -7.95
CA GLN A 71 65.56 37.01 -8.42
C GLN A 71 64.53 36.56 -9.47
N GLN A 72 64.90 35.63 -10.35
CA GLN A 72 63.97 35.08 -11.34
C GLN A 72 62.85 34.26 -10.69
N GLU A 73 63.21 33.34 -9.79
CA GLU A 73 62.25 32.46 -9.10
C GLU A 73 61.31 33.27 -8.20
N LYS A 74 61.85 34.30 -7.52
CA LYS A 74 61.05 35.22 -6.70
C LYS A 74 60.04 36.01 -7.53
N ALA A 75 60.46 36.56 -8.67
CA ALA A 75 59.57 37.33 -9.54
C ALA A 75 58.45 36.47 -10.13
N GLU A 76 58.73 35.21 -10.46
CA GLU A 76 57.70 34.27 -10.92
C GLU A 76 56.72 33.92 -9.80
N LEU A 77 57.22 33.70 -8.59
CA LEU A 77 56.40 33.41 -7.41
C LEU A 77 55.46 34.59 -7.09
N GLU A 78 55.97 35.82 -7.10
CA GLU A 78 55.17 37.05 -6.88
C GLU A 78 54.08 37.20 -7.95
N ARG A 79 54.41 36.91 -9.22
CA ARG A 79 53.44 36.97 -10.32
C ARG A 79 52.31 35.94 -10.14
N ARG A 80 52.64 34.70 -9.75
CA ARG A 80 51.64 33.65 -9.48
C ARG A 80 50.73 34.03 -8.32
N LEU A 81 51.28 34.59 -7.24
CA LEU A 81 50.49 35.08 -6.11
C LEU A 81 49.53 36.20 -6.54
N LEU A 82 49.99 37.14 -7.37
CA LEU A 82 49.14 38.20 -7.90
C LEU A 82 48.02 37.65 -8.79
N GLU A 83 48.28 36.61 -9.58
CA GLU A 83 47.27 35.96 -10.43
C GLU A 83 46.21 35.22 -9.57
N ASP A 84 46.64 34.50 -8.55
CA ASP A 84 45.76 33.79 -7.61
C ASP A 84 44.93 34.74 -6.73
N VAL A 85 45.46 35.91 -6.39
CA VAL A 85 44.77 36.94 -5.59
C VAL A 85 43.88 37.84 -6.48
N ALA A 86 44.27 38.11 -7.73
CA ALA A 86 43.52 38.96 -8.66
C ALA A 86 42.41 38.23 -9.43
N ALA A 87 42.39 36.89 -9.43
CA ALA A 87 41.28 36.10 -9.94
C ALA A 87 40.02 36.25 -9.06
N SER A 88 39.37 37.41 -9.14
CA SER A 88 37.99 37.64 -8.68
C SER A 88 37.05 37.73 -9.89
N PRO A 89 35.93 36.98 -9.93
CA PRO A 89 34.93 37.10 -10.97
C PRO A 89 33.97 38.26 -10.66
N ASP A 90 34.46 39.51 -10.67
CA ASP A 90 33.60 40.71 -10.73
C ASP A 90 33.27 41.04 -12.19
N ALA A 91 32.54 40.14 -12.85
CA ALA A 91 31.71 40.44 -14.02
C ALA A 91 30.91 39.20 -14.41
N SER A 92 29.59 39.25 -14.20
CA SER A 92 28.55 38.32 -14.71
C SER A 92 27.90 37.38 -13.67
N SER A 93 27.32 37.91 -12.61
CA SER A 93 26.34 37.19 -11.79
C SER A 93 24.91 37.70 -12.00
N SER A 94 24.44 37.79 -13.25
CA SER A 94 22.99 37.82 -13.53
C SER A 94 22.31 36.44 -13.39
N GLY A 95 23.05 35.39 -12.98
CA GLY A 95 22.54 34.03 -12.79
C GLY A 95 22.16 33.63 -11.35
N ALA A 96 22.58 34.35 -10.32
CA ALA A 96 22.53 33.88 -8.92
C ALA A 96 21.15 33.99 -8.23
N LYS A 97 20.09 34.41 -8.93
CA LYS A 97 18.71 34.31 -8.42
C LYS A 97 18.00 33.00 -8.81
N ARG A 98 18.53 32.23 -9.76
CA ARG A 98 17.88 30.99 -10.24
C ARG A 98 18.07 29.79 -9.30
N GLY A 99 19.16 29.70 -8.55
CA GLY A 99 19.39 28.61 -7.59
C GLY A 99 18.39 28.61 -6.43
N ASN A 100 18.17 29.78 -5.82
CA ASN A 100 17.20 29.92 -4.73
C ASN A 100 15.77 29.85 -5.24
N ALA A 101 15.46 30.45 -6.40
CA ALA A 101 14.13 30.34 -7.01
C ALA A 101 13.78 28.91 -7.41
N PHE A 102 14.74 28.13 -7.91
CA PHE A 102 14.56 26.70 -8.18
C PHE A 102 14.34 25.92 -6.89
N ALA A 103 15.12 26.19 -5.84
CA ALA A 103 14.92 25.56 -4.54
C ALA A 103 13.57 25.90 -3.90
N TYR A 104 13.11 27.15 -3.96
CA TYR A 104 11.75 27.52 -3.54
C TYR A 104 10.69 26.87 -4.41
N SER A 105 10.93 26.75 -5.72
CA SER A 105 10.01 26.06 -6.62
C SER A 105 9.92 24.57 -6.29
N VAL A 106 11.02 23.89 -5.98
CA VAL A 106 11.00 22.48 -5.54
C VAL A 106 10.32 22.35 -4.18
N ALA A 107 10.64 23.23 -3.22
CA ALA A 107 10.04 23.23 -1.88
C ALA A 107 8.53 23.52 -1.89
N LEU A 108 8.02 24.23 -2.91
CA LEU A 108 6.60 24.54 -3.06
C LEU A 108 5.87 23.52 -3.95
N VAL A 109 6.46 23.18 -5.10
CA VAL A 109 5.86 22.32 -6.13
C VAL A 109 5.85 20.86 -5.71
N VAL A 110 6.85 20.37 -4.98
CA VAL A 110 6.86 18.97 -4.51
C VAL A 110 5.70 18.70 -3.54
N PRO A 111 5.47 19.48 -2.47
CA PRO A 111 4.32 19.24 -1.59
C PRO A 111 2.98 19.54 -2.26
N LEU A 112 2.86 20.58 -3.11
CA LEU A 112 1.63 20.82 -3.88
C LEU A 112 1.36 19.69 -4.87
N GLY A 113 2.39 19.20 -5.55
CA GLY A 113 2.32 18.06 -6.45
C GLY A 113 1.94 16.78 -5.72
N ALA A 114 2.48 16.56 -4.52
CA ALA A 114 2.09 15.44 -3.66
C ALA A 114 0.62 15.54 -3.23
N ILE A 115 0.12 16.73 -2.91
CA ILE A 115 -1.30 16.96 -2.60
C ILE A 115 -2.16 16.66 -3.83
N VAL A 116 -1.83 17.20 -5.01
CA VAL A 116 -2.59 16.97 -6.25
C VAL A 116 -2.55 15.50 -6.66
N PHE A 117 -1.38 14.86 -6.58
CA PHE A 117 -1.23 13.43 -6.85
C PHE A 117 -2.04 12.58 -5.88
N TYR A 118 -2.08 12.95 -4.60
CA TYR A 118 -2.95 12.31 -3.61
C TYR A 118 -4.44 12.56 -3.89
N LEU A 119 -4.83 13.71 -4.45
CA LEU A 119 -6.21 13.95 -4.86
C LEU A 119 -6.63 13.16 -6.11
N ILE A 120 -5.69 12.83 -7.00
CA ILE A 120 -5.95 12.08 -8.24
C ILE A 120 -5.88 10.56 -8.02
N VAL A 121 -4.86 10.10 -7.28
CA VAL A 121 -4.54 8.66 -7.09
C VAL A 121 -4.93 8.19 -5.69
N GLY A 122 -4.86 9.06 -4.70
CA GLY A 122 -5.23 8.75 -3.32
C GLY A 122 -6.73 8.79 -3.10
N ASN A 123 -7.14 8.34 -1.91
CA ASN A 123 -8.53 8.38 -1.49
C ASN A 123 -8.72 9.54 -0.50
N PRO A 124 -9.07 10.76 -0.94
CA PRO A 124 -9.26 11.92 -0.06
C PRO A 124 -10.36 11.70 1.00
N HIS A 125 -11.19 10.68 0.85
CA HIS A 125 -12.20 10.28 1.83
C HIS A 125 -11.63 9.38 2.94
N GLY A 126 -10.39 8.90 2.84
CA GLY A 126 -9.72 8.13 3.89
C GLY A 126 -9.26 8.96 5.10
N LEU A 127 -9.20 10.29 4.97
CA LEU A 127 -8.88 11.21 6.06
C LEU A 127 -10.09 11.53 6.96
N ASN A 128 -11.29 11.23 6.48
CA ASN A 128 -12.50 11.29 7.29
C ASN A 128 -12.68 9.94 8.01
N PRO A 129 -12.61 9.88 9.35
CA PRO A 129 -12.90 8.65 10.09
C PRO A 129 -14.36 8.18 9.91
N ALA A 130 -15.21 8.99 9.29
CA ALA A 130 -16.56 8.63 8.87
C ALA A 130 -16.64 7.91 7.51
N THR A 131 -15.56 7.85 6.72
CA THR A 131 -15.54 7.26 5.36
C THR A 131 -14.31 6.40 5.07
N ALA A 132 -13.51 6.04 6.08
CA ALA A 132 -12.40 5.11 5.92
C ALA A 132 -12.92 3.70 5.58
N PRO A 133 -12.51 3.08 4.46
CA PRO A 133 -12.84 1.70 4.17
C PRO A 133 -12.15 0.76 5.17
N ALA A 134 -12.91 -0.18 5.71
CA ALA A 134 -12.45 -1.20 6.64
C ALA A 134 -11.56 -2.23 5.91
N THR A 135 -10.30 -1.87 5.66
CA THR A 135 -9.29 -2.80 5.17
C THR A 135 -8.04 -2.65 6.01
N THR A 136 -8.03 -3.30 7.17
CA THR A 136 -6.88 -3.94 7.85
C THR A 136 -7.37 -4.40 9.24
N ALA A 137 -8.05 -5.54 9.28
CA ALA A 137 -8.37 -6.25 10.53
C ALA A 137 -7.97 -7.72 10.44
N ALA A 138 -6.90 -8.01 9.69
CA ALA A 138 -6.19 -9.27 9.76
C ALA A 138 -4.79 -8.96 10.32
N SER A 139 -4.49 -9.52 11.51
CA SER A 139 -3.26 -9.36 12.30
C SER A 139 -3.30 -8.29 13.39
N ALA A 140 -4.11 -8.50 14.42
CA ALA A 140 -3.85 -7.99 15.78
C ALA A 140 -4.61 -8.85 16.81
N ALA A 141 -4.28 -10.13 16.87
CA ALA A 141 -4.42 -10.87 18.13
C ALA A 141 -3.34 -10.32 19.08
N ASP A 142 -3.70 -10.14 20.36
CA ASP A 142 -2.83 -9.75 21.48
C ASP A 142 -2.47 -8.26 21.64
N GLN A 143 -3.45 -7.40 21.96
CA GLN A 143 -3.28 -6.34 22.98
C GLN A 143 -4.62 -5.99 23.67
N PRO A 144 -4.78 -6.22 24.99
CA PRO A 144 -5.93 -5.73 25.75
C PRO A 144 -5.63 -4.31 26.27
N GLY A 145 -6.15 -3.29 25.58
CA GLY A 145 -6.13 -1.93 26.11
C GLY A 145 -6.26 -0.85 25.04
N GLN A 146 -7.42 -0.19 25.03
CA GLN A 146 -7.75 1.03 24.28
C GLN A 146 -8.11 0.86 22.79
N MET A 147 -9.29 0.28 22.55
CA MET A 147 -10.08 0.60 21.36
C MET A 147 -11.01 1.77 21.69
N SER A 148 -10.76 2.93 21.09
CA SER A 148 -11.73 4.02 21.03
C SER A 148 -12.94 3.56 20.22
N GLN A 149 -14.06 3.41 20.93
CA GLN A 149 -15.37 3.05 20.39
C GLN A 149 -15.90 4.13 19.45
N GLY A 150 -15.94 3.79 18.17
CA GLY A 150 -16.88 4.33 17.20
C GLY A 150 -17.59 3.17 16.51
N SER A 151 -18.13 2.23 17.30
CA SER A 151 -18.85 1.06 16.77
C SER A 151 -20.05 1.55 15.97
N MET A 152 -20.01 1.40 14.64
CA MET A 152 -21.21 1.66 13.83
C MET A 152 -22.34 0.79 14.35
N SER A 153 -23.51 1.38 14.58
CA SER A 153 -24.66 0.59 15.00
C SER A 153 -25.07 -0.37 13.88
N PRO A 154 -25.66 -1.54 14.19
CA PRO A 154 -26.18 -2.45 13.16
C PRO A 154 -27.09 -1.75 12.14
N GLN A 155 -27.87 -0.76 12.59
CA GLN A 155 -28.72 0.05 11.72
C GLN A 155 -27.92 0.95 10.75
N GLN A 156 -26.79 1.51 11.20
CA GLN A 156 -25.91 2.30 10.35
C GLN A 156 -25.23 1.43 9.30
N ILE A 157 -24.83 0.21 9.66
CA ILE A 157 -24.26 -0.78 8.72
C ILE A 157 -25.29 -1.13 7.65
N ALA A 158 -26.52 -1.48 8.05
CA ALA A 158 -27.61 -1.76 7.12
C ALA A 158 -27.87 -0.59 6.15
N ALA A 159 -27.96 0.64 6.67
CA ALA A 159 -28.18 1.83 5.85
C ALA A 159 -27.05 2.11 4.85
N ASN A 160 -25.80 1.84 5.24
CA ASN A 160 -24.64 1.98 4.34
C ASN A 160 -24.68 0.94 3.21
N ILE A 161 -25.13 -0.28 3.52
CA ILE A 161 -25.27 -1.36 2.55
C ILE A 161 -26.40 -1.04 1.55
N ASP A 162 -27.52 -0.48 2.01
CA ASP A 162 -28.61 -0.08 1.11
C ASP A 162 -28.18 1.08 0.19
N LYS A 163 -27.39 2.05 0.69
CA LYS A 163 -26.78 3.10 -0.15
C LYS A 163 -25.83 2.52 -1.21
N LEU A 164 -25.04 1.50 -0.85
CA LEU A 164 -24.18 0.80 -1.79
C LEU A 164 -25.03 0.13 -2.88
N ALA A 165 -26.13 -0.53 -2.51
CA ALA A 165 -27.05 -1.12 -3.46
C ALA A 165 -27.62 -0.10 -4.45
N ASP A 166 -28.03 1.08 -3.98
CA ASP A 166 -28.56 2.15 -4.83
C ASP A 166 -27.50 2.72 -5.78
N ARG A 167 -26.25 2.88 -5.33
CA ARG A 167 -25.13 3.28 -6.21
C ARG A 167 -24.91 2.26 -7.32
N LEU A 168 -25.00 0.96 -7.01
CA LEU A 168 -24.77 -0.12 -7.97
C LEU A 168 -25.90 -0.26 -8.99
N LYS A 169 -27.12 0.17 -8.66
CA LYS A 169 -28.19 0.33 -9.67
C LYS A 169 -27.83 1.37 -10.72
N GLN A 170 -27.12 2.43 -10.35
CA GLN A 170 -26.67 3.48 -11.27
C GLN A 170 -25.39 3.09 -12.01
N ASN A 171 -24.55 2.24 -11.40
CA ASN A 171 -23.29 1.75 -11.97
C ASN A 171 -23.28 0.21 -11.99
N PRO A 172 -24.08 -0.42 -12.88
CA PRO A 172 -24.31 -1.87 -12.83
C PRO A 172 -23.09 -2.71 -13.21
N ASN A 173 -22.05 -2.12 -13.80
CA ASN A 173 -20.86 -2.84 -14.26
C ASN A 173 -19.74 -2.92 -13.21
N ASP A 174 -19.96 -2.41 -12.00
CA ASP A 174 -18.99 -2.45 -10.90
C ASP A 174 -18.99 -3.82 -10.21
N ALA A 175 -18.27 -4.78 -10.79
CA ALA A 175 -18.19 -6.16 -10.28
C ALA A 175 -17.66 -6.21 -8.83
N GLN A 176 -16.67 -5.39 -8.48
CA GLN A 176 -16.13 -5.34 -7.11
C GLN A 176 -17.18 -4.83 -6.12
N GLY A 177 -17.94 -3.81 -6.51
CA GLY A 177 -19.06 -3.32 -5.71
C GLY A 177 -20.14 -4.39 -5.49
N TRP A 178 -20.50 -5.16 -6.53
CA TRP A 178 -21.44 -6.27 -6.39
C TRP A 178 -20.92 -7.37 -5.46
N THR A 179 -19.62 -7.71 -5.53
CA THR A 179 -18.99 -8.65 -4.59
C THR A 179 -19.08 -8.16 -3.15
N MET A 180 -18.77 -6.88 -2.90
CA MET A 180 -18.88 -6.30 -1.56
C MET A 180 -20.32 -6.34 -1.07
N LEU A 181 -21.28 -5.94 -1.91
CA LEU A 181 -22.70 -5.93 -1.57
C LEU A 181 -23.19 -7.34 -1.20
N ALA A 182 -22.87 -8.34 -2.02
CA ALA A 182 -23.28 -9.72 -1.81
C ALA A 182 -22.74 -10.28 -0.47
N ARG A 183 -21.44 -10.07 -0.20
CA ARG A 183 -20.81 -10.48 1.07
C ARG A 183 -21.39 -9.75 2.28
N SER A 184 -21.69 -8.46 2.14
CA SER A 184 -22.36 -7.68 3.18
C SER A 184 -23.77 -8.21 3.47
N TYR A 185 -24.51 -8.64 2.45
CA TYR A 185 -25.80 -9.30 2.65
C TYR A 185 -25.66 -10.69 3.30
N MET A 186 -24.64 -11.48 2.93
CA MET A 186 -24.34 -12.75 3.62
C MET A 186 -24.08 -12.55 5.12
N MET A 187 -23.28 -11.54 5.47
CA MET A 187 -22.95 -11.23 6.87
C MET A 187 -24.17 -10.76 7.68
N GLN A 188 -25.15 -10.15 7.03
CA GLN A 188 -26.42 -9.76 7.64
C GLN A 188 -27.50 -10.84 7.54
N GLU A 189 -27.16 -12.04 7.10
CA GLU A 189 -28.09 -13.16 6.87
C GLU A 189 -29.24 -12.83 5.89
N ARG A 190 -29.07 -11.79 5.07
CA ARG A 190 -30.00 -11.38 4.00
C ARG A 190 -29.73 -12.23 2.75
N PHE A 191 -29.90 -13.54 2.87
CA PHE A 191 -29.44 -14.50 1.85
C PHE A 191 -30.11 -14.33 0.47
N SER A 192 -31.38 -13.94 0.43
CA SER A 192 -32.08 -13.67 -0.85
C SER A 192 -31.51 -12.46 -1.59
N ASP A 193 -31.14 -11.41 -0.84
CA ASP A 193 -30.51 -10.22 -1.40
C ASP A 193 -29.06 -10.53 -1.85
N ALA A 194 -28.34 -11.33 -1.05
CA ALA A 194 -27.02 -11.84 -1.41
C ALA A 194 -27.05 -12.64 -2.71
N ALA A 195 -28.00 -13.56 -2.85
CA ALA A 195 -28.18 -14.37 -4.06
C ALA A 195 -28.43 -13.48 -5.29
N SER A 196 -29.26 -12.43 -5.16
CA SER A 196 -29.51 -11.47 -6.25
C SER A 196 -28.26 -10.69 -6.65
N ALA A 197 -27.43 -10.28 -5.68
CA ALA A 197 -26.17 -9.60 -5.94
C ALA A 197 -25.11 -10.52 -6.58
N TYR A 198 -25.01 -11.77 -6.13
CA TYR A 198 -24.15 -12.78 -6.74
C TYR A 198 -24.63 -13.19 -8.15
N GLU A 199 -25.94 -13.21 -8.41
CA GLU A 199 -26.49 -13.38 -9.76
C GLU A 199 -25.99 -12.27 -10.69
N LYS A 200 -26.02 -11.00 -10.25
CA LYS A 200 -25.43 -9.90 -11.02
C LYS A 200 -23.93 -10.11 -11.25
N LEU A 201 -23.19 -10.49 -10.22
CA LEU A 201 -21.75 -10.74 -10.34
C LEU A 201 -21.44 -11.84 -11.38
N THR A 202 -22.17 -12.95 -11.35
CA THR A 202 -21.99 -14.06 -12.30
C THR A 202 -22.42 -13.70 -13.72
N THR A 203 -23.34 -12.74 -13.91
CA THR A 203 -23.63 -12.19 -15.25
C THR A 203 -22.53 -11.25 -15.78
N LEU A 204 -21.86 -10.50 -14.90
CA LEU A 204 -20.75 -9.63 -15.28
C LEU A 204 -19.47 -10.42 -15.55
N ASN A 205 -19.23 -11.48 -14.77
CA ASN A 205 -18.10 -12.38 -14.93
C ASN A 205 -18.56 -13.84 -14.87
N ALA A 206 -18.94 -14.38 -16.02
CA ALA A 206 -19.43 -15.75 -16.15
C ALA A 206 -18.35 -16.84 -15.97
N ASN A 207 -17.07 -16.46 -15.89
CA ASN A 207 -15.93 -17.37 -15.75
C ASN A 207 -15.25 -17.29 -14.36
N ASP A 208 -15.97 -16.78 -13.36
CA ASP A 208 -15.51 -16.70 -11.98
C ASP A 208 -16.09 -17.84 -11.14
N ALA A 209 -15.27 -18.86 -10.86
CA ALA A 209 -15.71 -20.03 -10.11
C ALA A 209 -16.08 -19.68 -8.65
N ASP A 210 -15.40 -18.72 -8.03
CA ASP A 210 -15.69 -18.28 -6.66
C ASP A 210 -17.06 -17.59 -6.61
N ALA A 211 -17.36 -16.72 -7.57
CA ALA A 211 -18.67 -16.07 -7.67
C ALA A 211 -19.81 -17.08 -7.85
N TRP A 212 -19.61 -18.11 -8.68
CA TRP A 212 -20.61 -19.17 -8.86
C TRP A 212 -20.79 -20.05 -7.61
N ALA A 213 -19.72 -20.35 -6.88
CA ALA A 213 -19.78 -21.13 -5.65
C ALA A 213 -20.47 -20.34 -4.52
N ASP A 214 -20.14 -19.06 -4.37
CA ASP A 214 -20.80 -18.16 -3.42
C ASP A 214 -22.28 -17.94 -3.78
N TYR A 215 -22.61 -17.84 -5.08
CA TYR A 215 -23.99 -17.74 -5.53
C TYR A 215 -24.81 -18.98 -5.12
N ALA A 216 -24.25 -20.18 -5.31
CA ALA A 216 -24.89 -21.41 -4.91
C ALA A 216 -25.15 -21.48 -3.40
N GLU A 217 -24.17 -21.08 -2.59
CA GLU A 217 -24.29 -21.02 -1.14
C GLU A 217 -25.39 -20.05 -0.71
N ALA A 218 -25.40 -18.84 -1.27
CA ALA A 218 -26.43 -17.83 -0.97
C ALA A 218 -27.83 -18.33 -1.34
N LEU A 219 -28.00 -18.98 -2.50
CA LEU A 219 -29.27 -19.59 -2.89
C LEU A 219 -29.70 -20.71 -1.94
N ALA A 220 -28.76 -21.57 -1.53
CA ALA A 220 -29.05 -22.66 -0.61
C ALA A 220 -29.49 -22.13 0.76
N LEU A 221 -28.79 -21.14 1.31
CA LEU A 221 -29.15 -20.51 2.58
C LEU A 221 -30.51 -19.79 2.50
N ALA A 222 -30.78 -19.08 1.40
CA ALA A 222 -32.07 -18.45 1.17
C ALA A 222 -33.23 -19.46 1.10
N ASN A 223 -32.95 -20.72 0.73
CA ASN A 223 -33.91 -21.80 0.61
C ASN A 223 -33.80 -22.84 1.74
N GLY A 224 -33.33 -22.44 2.93
CA GLY A 224 -33.28 -23.31 4.11
C GLY A 224 -32.30 -24.49 3.98
N GLN A 225 -31.11 -24.23 3.42
CA GLN A 225 -30.05 -25.20 3.12
C GLN A 225 -30.40 -26.25 2.04
N ASN A 226 -31.45 -26.03 1.26
CA ASN A 226 -31.79 -26.91 0.14
C ASN A 226 -30.87 -26.64 -1.06
N LEU A 227 -30.09 -27.65 -1.46
CA LEU A 227 -29.14 -27.54 -2.58
C LEU A 227 -29.75 -27.97 -3.93
N ALA A 228 -31.02 -28.39 -3.99
CA ALA A 228 -31.66 -28.82 -5.22
C ALA A 228 -32.06 -27.64 -6.14
N GLY A 229 -32.07 -27.88 -7.46
CA GLY A 229 -32.42 -26.87 -8.46
C GLY A 229 -31.30 -25.87 -8.72
N LYS A 230 -31.60 -24.58 -8.66
CA LYS A 230 -30.65 -23.49 -8.97
C LYS A 230 -29.30 -23.55 -8.21
N PRO A 231 -29.24 -23.87 -6.89
CA PRO A 231 -27.95 -24.05 -6.21
C PRO A 231 -27.08 -25.13 -6.87
N SER A 232 -27.66 -26.29 -7.21
CA SER A 232 -26.96 -27.37 -7.92
C SER A 232 -26.45 -26.93 -9.31
N GLU A 233 -27.24 -26.14 -10.04
CA GLU A 233 -26.81 -25.57 -11.33
C GLU A 233 -25.60 -24.65 -11.16
N ALA A 234 -25.62 -23.76 -10.16
CA ALA A 234 -24.52 -22.87 -9.85
C ALA A 234 -23.26 -23.62 -9.37
N ILE A 235 -23.41 -24.67 -8.55
CA ILE A 235 -22.31 -25.57 -8.13
C ILE A 235 -21.67 -26.22 -9.35
N ASN A 236 -22.48 -26.78 -10.24
CA ASN A 236 -21.98 -27.42 -11.46
C ASN A 236 -21.23 -26.41 -12.34
N ARG A 237 -21.72 -25.17 -12.42
CA ARG A 237 -21.05 -24.11 -13.18
C ARG A 237 -19.70 -23.74 -12.57
N ALA A 238 -19.62 -23.60 -11.24
CA ALA A 238 -18.35 -23.37 -10.54
C ALA A 238 -17.34 -24.50 -10.80
N LEU A 239 -17.77 -25.77 -10.74
CA LEU A 239 -16.90 -26.93 -10.98
C LEU A 239 -16.51 -27.11 -12.46
N GLN A 240 -17.34 -26.66 -13.40
CA GLN A 240 -16.95 -26.60 -14.82
C GLN A 240 -15.82 -25.61 -15.06
N ILE A 241 -15.83 -24.47 -14.37
CA ILE A 241 -14.79 -23.44 -14.48
C ILE A 241 -13.53 -23.88 -13.73
N ASN A 242 -13.68 -24.37 -12.51
CA ASN A 242 -12.59 -24.87 -11.67
C ASN A 242 -12.98 -26.21 -11.00
N PRO A 243 -12.55 -27.35 -11.57
CA PRO A 243 -12.83 -28.68 -11.02
C PRO A 243 -12.24 -28.96 -9.63
N LYS A 244 -11.31 -28.12 -9.17
CA LYS A 244 -10.67 -28.23 -7.85
C LYS A 244 -11.13 -27.14 -6.88
N HIS A 245 -12.23 -26.45 -7.18
CA HIS A 245 -12.74 -25.42 -6.30
C HIS A 245 -13.26 -26.02 -4.99
N GLN A 246 -12.62 -25.72 -3.87
CA GLN A 246 -12.87 -26.38 -2.58
C GLN A 246 -14.32 -26.23 -2.11
N LYS A 247 -14.85 -24.99 -2.06
CA LYS A 247 -16.25 -24.74 -1.68
C LYS A 247 -17.26 -25.46 -2.57
N ALA A 248 -17.09 -25.38 -3.90
CA ALA A 248 -18.01 -26.05 -4.83
C ALA A 248 -17.95 -27.58 -4.72
N LEU A 249 -16.80 -28.18 -4.43
CA LEU A 249 -16.69 -29.62 -4.16
C LEU A 249 -17.45 -30.01 -2.88
N ASP A 250 -17.34 -29.20 -1.82
CA ASP A 250 -18.06 -29.44 -0.57
C ASP A 250 -19.59 -29.33 -0.75
N LEU A 251 -20.03 -28.25 -1.41
CA LEU A 251 -21.44 -28.04 -1.73
C LEU A 251 -21.97 -29.13 -2.68
N SER A 252 -21.17 -29.59 -3.65
CA SER A 252 -21.56 -30.69 -4.52
C SER A 252 -21.70 -32.02 -3.77
N GLY A 253 -20.82 -32.30 -2.81
CA GLY A 253 -20.92 -33.47 -1.95
C GLY A 253 -22.18 -33.43 -1.09
N SER A 254 -22.44 -32.28 -0.49
CA SER A 254 -23.64 -32.02 0.31
C SER A 254 -24.93 -32.13 -0.52
N ALA A 255 -24.94 -31.61 -1.75
CA ALA A 255 -26.08 -31.71 -2.66
C ALA A 255 -26.38 -33.17 -3.05
N ALA A 256 -25.34 -33.94 -3.38
CA ALA A 256 -25.46 -35.37 -3.66
C ALA A 256 -25.96 -36.16 -2.44
N TYR A 257 -25.48 -35.82 -1.24
CA TYR A 257 -25.94 -36.43 0.01
C TYR A 257 -27.43 -36.17 0.27
N GLN A 258 -27.89 -34.93 0.10
CA GLN A 258 -29.30 -34.56 0.21
C GLN A 258 -30.18 -35.30 -0.82
N ALA A 259 -29.66 -35.50 -2.04
CA ALA A 259 -30.33 -36.27 -3.08
C ALA A 259 -30.31 -37.78 -2.85
N GLY A 260 -29.60 -38.27 -1.81
CA GLY A 260 -29.44 -39.70 -1.52
C GLY A 260 -28.41 -40.42 -2.37
N ASP A 261 -27.68 -39.71 -3.25
CA ASP A 261 -26.56 -40.25 -4.02
C ASP A 261 -25.28 -40.23 -3.17
N TYR A 262 -25.22 -41.15 -2.20
CA TYR A 262 -24.12 -41.25 -1.27
C TYR A 262 -22.80 -41.60 -1.95
N LYS A 263 -22.83 -42.32 -3.09
CA LYS A 263 -21.63 -42.65 -3.85
C LYS A 263 -21.01 -41.36 -4.39
N LYS A 264 -21.79 -40.55 -5.10
CA LYS A 264 -21.32 -39.27 -5.64
C LYS A 264 -20.90 -38.31 -4.53
N ALA A 265 -21.63 -38.27 -3.41
CA ALA A 265 -21.25 -37.44 -2.26
C ALA A 265 -19.83 -37.76 -1.76
N ILE A 266 -19.55 -39.05 -1.54
CA ILE A 266 -18.23 -39.52 -1.11
C ILE A 266 -17.15 -39.17 -2.14
N GLU A 267 -17.40 -39.33 -3.44
CA GLU A 267 -16.43 -39.02 -4.50
C GLU A 267 -16.04 -37.53 -4.51
N GLN A 268 -17.01 -36.63 -4.35
CA GLN A 268 -16.74 -35.18 -4.30
C GLN A 268 -15.92 -34.80 -3.07
N TRP A 269 -16.32 -35.29 -1.89
CA TRP A 269 -15.59 -35.01 -0.65
C TRP A 269 -14.20 -35.66 -0.61
N GLN A 270 -14.01 -36.84 -1.22
CA GLN A 270 -12.67 -37.42 -1.39
C GLN A 270 -11.78 -36.58 -2.29
N THR A 271 -12.35 -35.94 -3.31
CA THR A 271 -11.62 -35.00 -4.16
C THR A 271 -11.23 -33.76 -3.36
N LEU A 272 -12.14 -33.22 -2.55
CA LEU A 272 -11.88 -32.11 -1.64
C LEU A 272 -10.76 -32.44 -0.63
N LEU A 273 -10.79 -33.62 0.00
CA LEU A 273 -9.78 -34.04 0.98
C LEU A 273 -8.34 -33.97 0.44
N LYS A 274 -8.13 -34.26 -0.85
CA LYS A 274 -6.81 -34.20 -1.49
C LYS A 274 -6.26 -32.77 -1.62
N LEU A 275 -7.12 -31.76 -1.43
CA LEU A 275 -6.80 -30.35 -1.58
C LEU A 275 -6.63 -29.63 -0.23
N LEU A 276 -7.08 -30.24 0.87
CA LEU A 276 -7.05 -29.61 2.18
C LEU A 276 -5.69 -29.75 2.87
N PRO A 277 -5.22 -28.74 3.62
CA PRO A 277 -4.00 -28.84 4.39
C PRO A 277 -4.07 -29.98 5.44
N PRO A 278 -2.98 -30.75 5.61
CA PRO A 278 -2.90 -31.74 6.68
C PRO A 278 -3.18 -31.10 8.05
N GLY A 279 -4.06 -31.71 8.84
CA GLY A 279 -4.38 -31.26 10.21
C GLY A 279 -5.37 -30.08 10.31
N SER A 280 -5.95 -29.61 9.19
CA SER A 280 -7.02 -28.60 9.22
C SER A 280 -8.33 -29.13 9.82
N ASP A 281 -9.11 -28.23 10.43
CA ASP A 281 -10.44 -28.56 10.98
C ASP A 281 -11.43 -28.98 9.87
N GLU A 282 -11.31 -28.39 8.70
CA GLU A 282 -12.07 -28.75 7.50
C GLU A 282 -11.78 -30.20 7.09
N LEU A 283 -10.52 -30.64 7.13
CA LEU A 283 -10.14 -32.00 6.78
C LEU A 283 -10.81 -33.00 7.72
N LYS A 284 -10.85 -32.71 9.02
CA LYS A 284 -11.55 -33.53 10.02
C LYS A 284 -13.06 -33.58 9.73
N THR A 285 -13.66 -32.41 9.48
CA THR A 285 -15.09 -32.28 9.18
C THR A 285 -15.49 -33.10 7.96
N VAL A 286 -14.76 -32.97 6.85
CA VAL A 286 -15.05 -33.70 5.60
C VAL A 286 -14.81 -35.20 5.78
N THR A 287 -13.80 -35.61 6.55
CA THR A 287 -13.55 -37.03 6.87
C THR A 287 -14.71 -37.64 7.66
N ASP A 288 -15.25 -36.90 8.63
CA ASP A 288 -16.40 -37.32 9.42
C ASP A 288 -17.67 -37.43 8.55
N GLN A 289 -17.90 -36.46 7.65
CA GLN A 289 -19.02 -36.51 6.69
C GLN A 289 -18.95 -37.74 5.78
N ILE A 290 -17.77 -38.06 5.24
CA ILE A 290 -17.56 -39.27 4.42
C ILE A 290 -17.86 -40.52 5.23
N SER A 291 -17.35 -40.60 6.47
CA SER A 291 -17.51 -41.78 7.34
C SER A 291 -18.98 -42.04 7.68
N ARG A 292 -19.72 -40.99 8.05
CA ARG A 292 -21.18 -41.07 8.30
C ARG A 292 -21.94 -41.50 7.05
N THR A 293 -21.58 -40.93 5.90
CA THR A 293 -22.23 -41.23 4.63
C THR A 293 -21.99 -42.67 4.18
N LYS A 294 -20.79 -43.21 4.40
CA LYS A 294 -20.48 -44.63 4.15
C LYS A 294 -21.34 -45.56 5.00
N ALA A 295 -21.48 -45.26 6.30
CA ALA A 295 -22.32 -46.06 7.20
C ALA A 295 -23.79 -46.06 6.76
N LEU A 296 -24.31 -44.89 6.36
CA LEU A 296 -25.67 -44.76 5.82
C LEU A 296 -25.85 -45.55 4.52
N ALA A 297 -24.91 -45.45 3.57
CA ALA A 297 -24.95 -46.20 2.32
C ALA A 297 -24.96 -47.73 2.56
N ALA A 298 -24.14 -48.23 3.47
CA ALA A 298 -24.07 -49.64 3.81
C ALA A 298 -25.40 -50.15 4.43
N SER A 299 -26.01 -49.36 5.31
CA SER A 299 -27.30 -49.71 5.94
C SER A 299 -28.47 -49.75 4.95
N LYS A 300 -28.48 -48.90 3.93
CA LYS A 300 -29.51 -48.90 2.88
C LYS A 300 -29.32 -50.01 1.84
N GLY A 301 -28.08 -50.40 1.55
CA GLY A 301 -27.77 -51.49 0.61
C GLY A 301 -28.01 -52.90 1.19
N SER A 302 -28.24 -53.01 2.49
CA SER A 302 -28.51 -54.28 3.19
C SER A 302 -30.01 -54.59 3.35
N ARG A 303 -30.89 -53.77 2.78
CA ARG A 303 -32.36 -53.94 2.77
C ARG A 303 -32.86 -54.20 1.36
#